data_AF-A0A398CVS8-F1
#
_entry.id   AF-A0A398CVS8-F1
#
_cell.length_a   1.000
_cell.length_b   1.000
_cell.length_c   1.000
_cell.angle_alpha   90.00
_cell.angle_beta   90.00
_cell.angle_gamma   90.00
#
_symmetry.space_group_name_H-M   'P 1'
#
loop_
_entity.id
_entity.type
_entity.pdbx_description
1 polymer ?
#
loop_
_entity_poly.entity_id
_entity_poly.type
_entity_poly.pdbx_seq_one_letter_code
_entity_poly.pdbx_strand_id
1 'polypeptide(L)'
;MRCKYSCTLARTDDWWERKVLSKPGVAALYRNPDGIAEGYLLYEAADRKMRIHEWVHTTETARAALWSFIGNHDSMIDQLVMMARRTMTCLSCCRSRGSSKSCCLISCRIVDVERFIEPYSFAASEREDVLAIRVEDERADWNDGWFRLTIPANGRSALVERTEMAAPGIPRLRATFRHGLQCSPEDDVRQRSPL
;
A
#
# COMPACT_ATOMS: atom_id res chain seq x y z
N MET A 1 9.03 -12.70 9.72
CA MET A 1 9.67 -11.55 9.02
C MET A 1 8.57 -10.56 8.67
N ARG A 2 8.56 -9.34 9.22
CA ARG A 2 7.53 -8.32 8.90
C ARG A 2 7.89 -7.69 7.55
N CYS A 3 6.99 -7.73 6.58
CA CYS A 3 7.12 -6.90 5.38
C CYS A 3 6.99 -5.43 5.82
N LYS A 4 7.96 -4.57 5.46
CA LYS A 4 7.90 -3.12 5.74
C LYS A 4 6.79 -2.41 4.94
N TYR A 5 6.15 -3.14 4.02
CA TYR A 5 5.20 -2.59 3.07
C TYR A 5 3.85 -3.29 3.22
N SER A 6 2.81 -2.51 3.49
CA SER A 6 1.42 -2.97 3.44
C SER A 6 0.95 -3.13 2.00
N CYS A 7 0.03 -4.07 1.78
CA CYS A 7 -0.69 -4.30 0.52
C CYS A 7 0.19 -4.64 -0.70
N THR A 8 1.37 -5.20 -0.49
CA THR A 8 2.15 -5.79 -1.60
C THR A 8 1.68 -7.20 -1.91
N LEU A 9 1.63 -7.55 -3.19
CA LEU A 9 1.28 -8.91 -3.62
C LEU A 9 2.48 -9.85 -3.44
N ALA A 10 2.27 -11.02 -2.84
CA ALA A 10 3.20 -12.13 -2.99
C ALA A 10 3.06 -12.67 -4.42
N ARG A 11 4.10 -12.48 -5.23
CA ARG A 11 4.06 -12.78 -6.67
C ARG A 11 4.66 -14.16 -6.93
N THR A 12 3.95 -14.98 -7.70
CA THR A 12 4.45 -16.23 -8.27
C THR A 12 5.32 -15.95 -9.49
N ASP A 13 6.09 -16.94 -9.95
CA ASP A 13 6.93 -16.82 -11.15
C ASP A 13 6.08 -16.50 -12.40
N ASP A 14 4.94 -17.18 -12.57
CA ASP A 14 4.00 -16.90 -13.66
C ASP A 14 3.49 -15.44 -13.63
N TRP A 15 3.27 -14.88 -12.44
CA TRP A 15 2.89 -13.48 -12.30
C TRP A 15 4.03 -12.55 -12.74
N TRP A 16 5.27 -12.85 -12.37
CA TRP A 16 6.43 -12.09 -12.82
C TRP A 16 6.54 -12.08 -14.32
N GLU A 17 6.53 -13.25 -14.96
CA GLU A 17 6.66 -13.40 -16.40
C GLU A 17 5.52 -12.70 -17.15
N ARG A 18 4.27 -12.99 -16.78
CA ARG A 18 3.10 -12.53 -17.56
C ARG A 18 2.64 -11.13 -17.27
N LYS A 19 2.95 -10.56 -16.10
CA LYS A 19 2.40 -9.26 -15.66
C LYS A 19 3.45 -8.21 -15.38
N VAL A 20 4.63 -8.60 -14.89
CA VAL A 20 5.66 -7.64 -14.51
C VAL A 20 6.67 -7.45 -15.64
N LEU A 21 7.26 -8.55 -16.13
CA LEU A 21 8.33 -8.55 -17.13
C LEU A 21 7.82 -8.48 -18.58
N SER A 22 6.53 -8.75 -18.81
CA SER A 22 5.87 -8.54 -20.11
C SER A 22 5.73 -7.07 -20.52
N LYS A 23 5.98 -6.12 -19.61
CA LYS A 23 5.92 -4.68 -19.90
C LYS A 23 7.09 -4.28 -20.80
N PRO A 24 6.91 -3.30 -21.70
CA PRO A 24 8.00 -2.77 -22.50
C PRO A 24 9.10 -2.15 -21.61
N GLY A 25 10.30 -2.05 -22.18
CA GLY A 25 11.43 -1.41 -21.51
C GLY A 25 12.51 -2.38 -21.05
N VAL A 26 13.29 -1.94 -20.08
CA VAL A 26 14.50 -2.62 -19.60
C VAL A 26 14.57 -2.61 -18.08
N ALA A 27 15.39 -3.51 -17.54
CA ALA A 27 15.68 -3.60 -16.12
C ALA A 27 17.09 -3.07 -15.82
N ALA A 28 17.21 -2.20 -14.82
CA ALA A 28 18.49 -1.88 -14.18
C ALA A 28 18.57 -2.57 -12.82
N LEU A 29 19.71 -3.20 -12.52
CA LEU A 29 19.95 -3.93 -11.28
C LEU A 29 21.13 -3.29 -10.54
N TYR A 30 20.90 -2.91 -9.28
CA TYR A 30 21.96 -2.49 -8.39
C TYR A 30 22.48 -3.68 -7.59
N ARG A 31 23.80 -3.89 -7.66
CA ARG A 31 24.54 -4.84 -6.82
C ARG A 31 25.47 -4.08 -5.90
N ASN A 32 25.54 -4.51 -4.65
CA ASN A 32 26.51 -3.98 -3.68
C ASN A 32 27.94 -4.47 -4.00
N PRO A 33 28.98 -4.01 -3.28
CA PRO A 33 30.37 -4.41 -3.54
C PRO A 33 30.63 -5.92 -3.46
N ASP A 34 29.82 -6.66 -2.69
CA ASP A 34 29.89 -8.13 -2.58
C ASP A 34 29.14 -8.85 -3.72
N GLY A 35 28.57 -8.11 -4.66
CA GLY A 35 27.82 -8.64 -5.81
C GLY A 35 26.36 -9.00 -5.51
N ILE A 36 25.86 -8.72 -4.30
CA ILE A 36 24.50 -9.02 -3.86
C ILE A 36 23.53 -7.98 -4.43
N ALA A 37 22.43 -8.45 -5.02
CA ALA A 37 21.39 -7.57 -5.54
C ALA A 37 20.58 -6.92 -4.41
N GLU A 38 20.56 -5.59 -4.37
CA GLU A 38 19.87 -4.82 -3.32
C GLU A 38 18.78 -3.89 -3.87
N GLY A 39 18.64 -3.78 -5.18
CA GLY A 39 17.55 -3.02 -5.78
C GLY A 39 17.49 -3.16 -7.28
N TYR A 40 16.32 -2.88 -7.85
CA TYR A 40 16.13 -2.86 -9.29
C TYR A 40 15.14 -1.76 -9.70
N LEU A 41 15.21 -1.41 -10.99
CA LEU A 41 14.34 -0.45 -11.65
C LEU A 41 13.85 -1.04 -12.97
N LEU A 42 12.54 -1.16 -13.15
CA LEU A 42 11.91 -1.50 -14.43
C LEU A 42 11.39 -0.22 -15.06
N TYR A 43 11.87 0.12 -16.26
CA TYR A 43 11.53 1.38 -16.90
C TYR A 43 11.58 1.30 -18.43
N GLU A 44 10.86 2.20 -19.07
CA GLU A 44 10.98 2.50 -20.49
C GLU A 44 11.38 3.98 -20.66
N ALA A 45 12.18 4.27 -21.69
CA ALA A 45 12.53 5.63 -22.07
C ALA A 45 12.30 5.79 -23.58
N ALA A 46 11.34 6.65 -23.94
CA ALA A 46 10.96 6.94 -25.32
C ALA A 46 10.42 8.38 -25.38
N ASP A 47 10.52 9.04 -26.54
CA ASP A 47 9.97 10.38 -26.78
C ASP A 47 10.34 11.41 -25.68
N ARG A 48 11.61 11.39 -25.26
CA ARG A 48 12.15 12.24 -24.18
C ARG A 48 11.42 12.07 -22.84
N LYS A 49 10.79 10.92 -22.60
CA LYS A 49 10.06 10.61 -21.40
C LYS A 49 10.50 9.27 -20.82
N MET A 50 10.83 9.26 -19.54
CA MET A 50 11.09 8.03 -18.78
C MET A 50 9.85 7.66 -17.96
N ARG A 51 9.36 6.43 -18.14
CA ARG A 51 8.31 5.86 -17.31
C ARG A 51 8.88 4.74 -16.47
N ILE A 52 8.79 4.90 -15.16
CA ILE A 52 9.15 3.86 -14.20
C ILE A 52 7.94 2.97 -13.98
N HIS A 53 8.04 1.71 -14.37
CA HIS A 53 7.02 0.70 -14.12
C HIS A 53 7.10 0.16 -12.69
N GLU A 54 8.32 -0.04 -12.18
CA GLU A 54 8.55 -0.53 -10.83
C GLU A 54 9.93 -0.11 -10.32
N TRP A 55 10.01 0.29 -9.06
CA TRP A 55 11.26 0.63 -8.37
C TRP A 55 11.26 0.03 -6.98
N VAL A 56 12.22 -0.87 -6.73
CA VAL A 56 12.34 -1.59 -5.46
C VAL A 56 13.78 -1.55 -4.98
N HIS A 57 13.96 -1.36 -3.68
CA HIS A 57 15.25 -1.37 -3.02
C HIS A 57 15.12 -1.93 -1.60
N THR A 58 16.16 -2.59 -1.10
CA THR A 58 16.24 -3.10 0.27
C THR A 58 17.11 -2.22 1.17
N THR A 59 18.03 -1.45 0.57
CA THR A 59 18.94 -0.53 1.25
C THR A 59 18.76 0.90 0.76
N GLU A 60 19.20 1.87 1.57
CA GLU A 60 19.19 3.29 1.19
C GLU A 60 20.26 3.59 0.14
N THR A 61 21.40 2.90 0.18
CA THR A 61 22.45 2.97 -0.84
C THR A 61 21.92 2.56 -2.21
N ALA A 62 21.22 1.43 -2.30
CA ALA A 62 20.58 0.99 -3.54
C ALA A 62 19.53 2.01 -4.04
N ARG A 63 18.75 2.60 -3.13
CA ARG A 63 17.79 3.67 -3.47
C ARG A 63 18.50 4.88 -4.07
N ALA A 64 19.55 5.38 -3.42
CA ALA A 64 20.30 6.54 -3.87
C ALA A 64 21.00 6.27 -5.21
N ALA A 65 21.61 5.10 -5.38
CA ALA A 65 22.28 4.70 -6.62
C ALA A 65 21.28 4.62 -7.80
N LEU A 66 20.13 3.99 -7.61
CA LEU A 66 19.08 3.93 -8.63
C LEU A 66 18.47 5.30 -8.94
N TRP A 67 18.39 6.20 -7.94
CA TRP A 67 17.96 7.58 -8.17
C TRP A 67 18.98 8.37 -8.99
N SER A 68 20.27 8.24 -8.68
CA SER A 68 21.35 8.82 -9.49
C SER A 68 21.37 8.26 -10.92
N PHE A 69 21.09 6.95 -11.07
CA PHE A 69 20.94 6.32 -12.39
C PHE A 69 19.83 7.00 -13.22
N ILE A 70 18.67 7.29 -12.62
CA ILE A 70 17.60 8.07 -13.28
C ILE A 70 18.11 9.47 -13.65
N GLY A 71 18.81 10.14 -12.74
CA GLY A 71 19.36 11.48 -12.95
C GLY A 71 20.34 11.56 -14.13
N ASN A 72 21.13 10.51 -14.38
CA ASN A 72 22.08 10.45 -15.50
C ASN A 72 21.41 10.36 -16.89
N HIS A 73 20.08 10.31 -16.96
CA HIS A 73 19.32 10.37 -18.22
C HIS A 73 18.86 11.79 -18.58
N ASP A 74 19.28 12.82 -17.83
CA ASP A 74 18.88 14.22 -18.00
C ASP A 74 19.02 14.77 -19.43
N SER A 75 20.05 14.35 -20.18
CA SER A 75 20.23 14.72 -21.59
C SER A 75 19.19 14.10 -22.53
N MET A 76 18.65 12.94 -22.16
CA MET A 76 17.73 12.16 -22.99
C MET A 76 16.27 12.39 -22.66
N ILE A 77 15.94 12.85 -21.44
CA ILE A 77 14.55 12.96 -20.96
C ILE A 77 14.23 14.36 -20.44
N ASP A 78 13.03 14.84 -20.76
CA ASP A 78 12.44 16.06 -20.20
C ASP A 78 11.44 15.73 -19.08
N GLN A 79 10.88 14.52 -19.07
CA GLN A 79 9.82 14.13 -18.16
C GLN A 79 10.05 12.75 -17.53
N LEU A 80 9.97 12.68 -16.20
CA LEU A 80 9.91 11.45 -15.43
C LEU A 80 8.47 11.19 -14.97
N VAL A 81 7.95 9.99 -15.21
CA VAL A 81 6.64 9.54 -14.71
C VAL A 81 6.82 8.27 -13.90
N MET A 82 6.38 8.29 -12.66
CA MET A 82 6.44 7.15 -11.75
C MET A 82 5.28 7.16 -10.77
N MET A 83 4.96 5.99 -10.25
CA MET A 83 4.11 5.87 -9.07
C MET A 83 5.02 5.82 -7.84
N ALA A 84 4.81 6.74 -6.91
CA ALA A 84 5.54 6.79 -5.64
C ALA A 84 4.56 6.66 -4.48
N ARG A 85 5.02 6.05 -3.38
CA ARG A 85 4.27 6.13 -2.13
C ARG A 85 4.33 7.56 -1.62
N ARG A 86 3.27 8.01 -0.96
CA ARG A 86 3.19 9.37 -0.38
C ARG A 86 4.32 9.67 0.62
N THR A 87 4.94 8.63 1.18
CA THR A 87 6.06 8.70 2.13
C THR A 87 7.45 8.59 1.49
N MET A 88 7.55 8.41 0.17
CA MET A 88 8.85 8.35 -0.51
C MET A 88 9.51 9.74 -0.50
N THR A 89 10.64 9.82 0.19
CA THR A 89 11.42 11.04 0.42
C THR A 89 12.14 11.55 -0.83
N CYS A 90 12.29 10.77 -1.90
CA CYS A 90 12.99 11.22 -3.12
C CYS A 90 12.33 12.43 -3.79
N LEU A 91 11.05 12.69 -3.51
CA LEU A 91 10.30 13.84 -4.02
C LEU A 91 10.72 15.18 -3.38
N SER A 92 11.43 15.17 -2.23
CA SER A 92 11.83 16.42 -1.56
C SER A 92 13.06 17.09 -2.19
N CYS A 93 13.87 16.34 -2.96
CA CYS A 93 15.08 16.86 -3.60
C CYS A 93 14.79 17.57 -4.94
N CYS A 94 13.69 17.22 -5.61
CA CYS A 94 13.26 17.92 -6.80
C CYS A 94 12.55 19.21 -6.41
N ARG A 95 13.15 20.39 -6.69
CA ARG A 95 12.46 21.69 -6.68
C ARG A 95 11.30 21.62 -7.68
N SER A 96 10.13 21.13 -7.28
CA SER A 96 9.19 20.52 -8.21
C SER A 96 8.34 21.55 -8.95
N ARG A 97 8.55 21.64 -10.28
CA ARG A 97 7.49 22.01 -11.24
C ARG A 97 6.55 20.82 -11.56
N GLY A 98 6.63 19.74 -10.77
CA GLY A 98 5.92 18.48 -11.03
C GLY A 98 4.47 18.52 -10.53
N SER A 99 3.55 18.01 -11.35
CA SER A 99 2.17 17.74 -10.94
C SER A 99 2.10 16.36 -10.28
N SER A 100 1.63 16.30 -9.02
CA SER A 100 1.31 15.02 -8.37
C SER A 100 -0.20 14.84 -8.31
N LYS A 101 -0.68 13.63 -8.62
CA LYS A 101 -2.08 13.24 -8.41
C LYS A 101 -2.13 12.07 -7.44
N SER A 102 -2.89 12.21 -6.36
CA SER A 102 -3.15 11.11 -5.44
C SER A 102 -4.24 10.22 -6.03
N CYS A 103 -4.00 8.91 -6.13
CA CYS A 103 -4.99 7.96 -6.62
C CYS A 103 -4.94 6.69 -5.75
N CYS A 104 -6.11 6.16 -5.39
CA CYS A 104 -6.21 4.86 -4.74
C CYS A 104 -6.25 3.77 -5.83
N LEU A 105 -5.18 2.98 -5.94
CA LEU A 105 -5.03 1.99 -7.01
C LEU A 105 -5.75 0.67 -6.75
N ILE A 106 -6.14 0.40 -5.50
CA ILE A 106 -6.78 -0.85 -5.11
C ILE A 106 -8.01 -0.57 -4.25
N SER A 107 -9.13 -1.19 -4.62
CA SER A 107 -10.27 -1.33 -3.73
C SER A 107 -10.11 -2.63 -2.96
N CYS A 108 -10.26 -2.60 -1.64
CA CYS A 108 -10.23 -3.78 -0.80
C CYS A 108 -11.53 -3.90 -0.01
N ARG A 109 -11.85 -5.13 0.39
CA ARG A 109 -13.00 -5.45 1.25
C ARG A 109 -12.64 -6.62 2.15
N ILE A 110 -13.08 -6.57 3.40
CA ILE A 110 -13.02 -7.70 4.32
C ILE A 110 -14.13 -8.68 3.89
N VAL A 111 -13.74 -9.90 3.52
CA VAL A 111 -14.70 -10.94 3.09
C VAL A 111 -15.30 -11.64 4.30
N ASP A 112 -14.49 -11.89 5.31
CA ASP A 112 -14.86 -12.62 6.52
C ASP A 112 -14.20 -11.91 7.72
N VAL A 113 -15.03 -11.35 8.60
CA VAL A 113 -14.56 -10.53 9.75
C VAL A 113 -13.75 -11.37 10.72
N GLU A 114 -14.23 -12.57 11.08
CA GLU A 114 -13.58 -13.45 12.06
C GLU A 114 -12.21 -13.89 11.55
N ARG A 115 -12.18 -14.45 10.34
CA ARG A 115 -10.94 -14.94 9.71
C ARG A 115 -9.95 -13.83 9.36
N PHE A 116 -10.42 -12.60 9.19
CA PHE A 116 -9.55 -11.45 8.96
C PHE A 116 -8.86 -11.00 10.25
N ILE A 117 -9.60 -10.94 11.36
CA ILE A 117 -9.12 -10.39 12.62
C ILE A 117 -8.19 -11.37 13.36
N GLU A 118 -8.49 -12.66 13.37
CA GLU A 118 -7.70 -13.68 14.09
C GLU A 118 -6.19 -13.63 13.78
N PRO A 119 -5.74 -13.64 12.50
CA PRO A 119 -4.33 -13.54 12.17
C PRO A 119 -3.79 -12.09 12.16
N TYR A 120 -4.65 -11.09 12.38
CA TYR A 120 -4.25 -9.69 12.31
C TYR A 120 -3.25 -9.34 13.42
N SER A 121 -2.16 -8.66 13.02
CA SER A 121 -1.12 -8.23 13.95
C SER A 121 -1.39 -6.80 14.43
N PHE A 122 -2.08 -6.68 15.55
CA PHE A 122 -2.31 -5.41 16.25
C PHE A 122 -1.00 -4.83 16.81
N ALA A 123 -1.06 -3.54 17.19
CA ALA A 123 0.01 -2.95 17.98
C ALA A 123 0.04 -3.60 19.36
N ALA A 124 1.24 -3.90 19.87
CA ALA A 124 1.38 -4.38 21.23
C ALA A 124 0.95 -3.28 22.22
N SER A 125 0.36 -3.70 23.33
CA SER A 125 -0.16 -2.87 24.42
C SER A 125 0.40 -3.39 25.75
N GLU A 126 0.29 -2.60 26.81
CA GLU A 126 0.70 -3.02 28.15
C GLU A 126 -0.27 -4.04 28.77
N ARG A 127 -1.47 -4.15 28.21
CA ARG A 127 -2.55 -5.00 28.73
C ARG A 127 -3.34 -5.65 27.60
N GLU A 128 -4.17 -6.61 27.98
CA GLU A 128 -5.22 -7.12 27.12
C GLU A 128 -6.30 -6.06 26.92
N ASP A 129 -6.73 -5.88 25.68
CA ASP A 129 -7.80 -4.96 25.31
C ASP A 129 -9.01 -5.76 24.80
N VAL A 130 -10.20 -5.42 25.28
CA VAL A 130 -11.47 -6.02 24.86
C VAL A 130 -12.35 -4.95 24.24
N LEU A 131 -12.90 -5.23 23.06
CA LEU A 131 -13.75 -4.27 22.34
C LEU A 131 -14.90 -4.99 21.63
N ALA A 132 -16.01 -4.27 21.45
CA ALA A 132 -17.14 -4.73 20.65
C ALA A 132 -17.22 -3.95 19.33
N ILE A 133 -17.32 -4.65 18.21
CA ILE A 133 -17.53 -4.07 16.89
C ILE A 133 -18.94 -4.43 16.40
N ARG A 134 -19.75 -3.43 16.05
CA ARG A 134 -20.92 -3.63 15.20
C ARG A 134 -20.48 -3.49 13.75
N VAL A 135 -20.54 -4.57 13.00
CA VAL A 135 -20.30 -4.57 11.54
C VAL A 135 -21.65 -4.54 10.84
N GLU A 136 -21.79 -3.63 9.90
CA GLU A 136 -22.92 -3.54 8.97
C GLU A 136 -22.44 -3.92 7.56
N ASP A 137 -22.95 -5.02 7.00
CA ASP A 137 -22.57 -5.47 5.65
C ASP A 137 -23.80 -5.97 4.87
N GLU A 138 -24.32 -5.13 3.98
CA GLU A 138 -25.50 -5.40 3.16
C GLU A 138 -25.31 -6.56 2.14
N ARG A 139 -24.07 -7.03 1.94
CA ARG A 139 -23.73 -8.02 0.89
C ARG A 139 -23.25 -9.34 1.45
N ALA A 140 -23.02 -9.43 2.76
CA ALA A 140 -22.49 -10.61 3.42
C ALA A 140 -23.09 -10.72 4.82
N ASP A 141 -24.22 -11.41 4.92
CA ASP A 141 -24.98 -11.58 6.17
C ASP A 141 -24.13 -12.20 7.30
N TRP A 142 -23.12 -13.01 6.95
CA TRP A 142 -22.20 -13.57 7.92
C TRP A 142 -21.30 -12.51 8.58
N ASN A 143 -21.04 -11.38 7.91
CA ASN A 143 -20.35 -10.24 8.48
C ASN A 143 -21.30 -9.28 9.21
N ASP A 144 -22.61 -9.32 8.95
CA ASP A 144 -23.55 -8.45 9.66
C ASP A 144 -23.79 -8.98 11.08
N GLY A 145 -23.21 -8.30 12.06
CA GLY A 145 -23.44 -8.65 13.46
C GLY A 145 -22.63 -7.83 14.46
N TRP A 146 -22.73 -8.23 15.72
CA TRP A 146 -21.80 -7.81 16.75
C TRP A 146 -20.67 -8.84 16.88
N PHE A 147 -19.45 -8.34 17.05
CA PHE A 147 -18.26 -9.15 17.29
C PHE A 147 -17.56 -8.62 18.53
N ARG A 148 -17.26 -9.51 19.46
CA ARG A 148 -16.38 -9.24 20.60
C ARG A 148 -14.97 -9.66 20.22
N LEU A 149 -14.04 -8.73 20.34
CA LEU A 149 -12.61 -8.97 20.13
C LEU A 149 -11.90 -8.92 21.46
N THR A 150 -11.07 -9.91 21.73
CA THR A 150 -10.10 -9.91 22.81
C THR A 150 -8.70 -9.90 22.19
N ILE A 151 -7.96 -8.81 22.40
CA ILE A 151 -6.64 -8.58 21.84
C ILE A 151 -5.61 -8.76 22.97
N PRO A 152 -4.78 -9.81 22.93
CA PRO A 152 -3.73 -9.99 23.93
C PRO A 152 -2.73 -8.83 23.91
N ALA A 153 -2.03 -8.60 25.03
CA ALA A 153 -1.03 -7.52 25.15
C ALA A 153 0.07 -7.58 24.07
N ASN A 154 0.40 -8.77 23.56
CA ASN A 154 1.38 -8.93 22.48
C ASN A 154 0.87 -8.50 21.08
N GLY A 155 -0.42 -8.17 20.96
CA GLY A 155 -1.09 -7.75 19.74
C GLY A 155 -1.28 -8.85 18.68
N ARG A 156 -1.20 -10.13 19.06
CA ARG A 156 -1.29 -11.28 18.13
C ARG A 156 -2.39 -12.22 18.54
N SER A 157 -2.93 -12.94 17.54
CA SER A 157 -3.92 -14.01 17.76
C SER A 157 -5.13 -13.50 18.55
N ALA A 158 -5.74 -12.43 18.06
CA ALA A 158 -6.94 -11.90 18.68
C ALA A 158 -8.05 -12.96 18.62
N LEU A 159 -8.78 -13.11 19.72
CA LEU A 159 -9.97 -13.95 19.76
C LEU A 159 -11.16 -13.14 19.28
N VAL A 160 -11.99 -13.74 18.44
CA VAL A 160 -13.19 -13.12 17.87
C VAL A 160 -14.37 -14.00 18.16
N GLU A 161 -15.40 -13.42 18.77
CA GLU A 161 -16.63 -14.12 19.10
C GLU A 161 -17.81 -13.32 18.54
N ARG A 162 -18.65 -13.95 17.72
CA ARG A 162 -19.91 -13.34 17.31
C ARG A 162 -20.88 -13.29 18.49
N THR A 163 -21.47 -12.12 18.72
CA THR A 163 -22.43 -11.89 19.80
C THR A 163 -23.74 -11.32 19.25
N GLU A 164 -24.83 -11.43 20.00
CA GLU A 164 -26.10 -10.79 19.63
C GLU A 164 -26.10 -9.29 19.94
N MET A 165 -25.31 -8.88 20.94
CA MET A 165 -25.21 -7.50 21.40
C MET A 165 -23.83 -7.20 21.99
N ALA A 166 -23.51 -5.91 22.12
CA ALA A 166 -22.31 -5.48 22.81
C ALA A 166 -22.45 -5.69 24.32
N ALA A 167 -21.44 -6.31 24.94
CA ALA A 167 -21.39 -6.43 26.39
C ALA A 167 -21.42 -5.04 27.06
N PRO A 168 -22.02 -4.91 28.26
CA PRO A 168 -21.97 -3.67 29.02
C PRO A 168 -20.55 -3.39 29.52
N GLY A 169 -20.14 -2.12 29.50
CA GLY A 169 -18.86 -1.68 30.06
C GLY A 169 -17.62 -1.85 29.18
N ILE A 170 -17.73 -2.43 27.97
CA ILE A 170 -16.62 -2.50 27.00
C ILE A 170 -16.72 -1.41 25.92
N PRO A 171 -15.58 -0.87 25.44
CA PRO A 171 -15.56 0.07 24.30
C PRO A 171 -16.26 -0.50 23.07
N ARG A 172 -16.98 0.37 22.35
CA ARG A 172 -17.79 0.00 21.18
C ARG A 172 -17.32 0.76 19.94
N LEU A 173 -17.19 0.05 18.83
CA LEU A 173 -16.90 0.58 17.51
C LEU A 173 -18.02 0.19 16.55
N ARG A 174 -18.28 1.04 15.56
CA ARG A 174 -19.16 0.73 14.42
C ARG A 174 -18.34 0.76 13.15
N ALA A 175 -18.51 -0.25 12.31
CA ALA A 175 -17.90 -0.34 10.99
C ALA A 175 -18.99 -0.65 9.96
N THR A 176 -19.06 0.16 8.89
CA THR A 176 -20.01 -0.06 7.79
C THR A 176 -19.23 -0.45 6.53
N PHE A 177 -19.46 -1.66 6.03
CA PHE A 177 -18.78 -2.19 4.84
C PHE A 177 -19.55 -1.81 3.58
N ARG A 178 -19.27 -0.62 3.07
CA ARG A 178 -19.84 -0.15 1.79
C ARG A 178 -19.16 -0.80 0.60
N HIS A 179 -19.70 -0.53 -0.59
CA HIS A 179 -19.04 -0.83 -1.85
C HIS A 179 -17.61 -0.30 -1.82
N GLY A 180 -16.66 -1.09 -2.33
CA GLY A 180 -15.24 -0.77 -2.25
C GLY A 180 -14.97 0.67 -2.67
N LEU A 181 -14.11 1.37 -1.91
CA LEU A 181 -13.69 2.75 -2.21
C LEU A 181 -13.29 2.83 -3.69
N GLN A 182 -14.15 3.46 -4.47
CA GLN A 182 -13.93 3.76 -5.87
C GLN A 182 -13.56 5.24 -5.91
N CYS A 183 -12.31 5.53 -6.24
CA CYS A 183 -11.88 6.90 -6.45
C CYS A 183 -12.38 7.32 -7.83
N SER A 184 -13.45 8.12 -7.88
CA SER A 184 -13.90 8.76 -9.12
C SER A 184 -12.84 9.78 -9.56
N PRO A 185 -12.35 9.77 -10.82
CA PRO A 185 -11.36 10.74 -11.29
C PRO A 185 -11.83 12.20 -11.34
N GLU A 186 -13.10 12.49 -11.10
CA GLU A 186 -13.75 13.75 -11.50
C GLU A 186 -14.06 14.73 -10.37
N ASP A 187 -13.90 14.36 -9.09
CA ASP A 187 -14.44 15.16 -7.98
C ASP A 187 -13.51 16.24 -7.39
N ASP A 188 -12.38 16.57 -8.02
CA ASP A 188 -11.45 17.59 -7.48
C ASP A 188 -11.06 18.69 -8.49
N VAL A 189 -11.99 19.04 -9.39
CA VAL A 189 -11.92 20.23 -10.24
C VAL A 189 -13.09 21.17 -9.94
N ARG A 190 -13.33 21.52 -8.68
CA ARG A 190 -14.08 22.74 -8.36
C ARG A 190 -13.51 23.47 -7.15
N GLN A 191 -13.14 24.73 -7.43
CA GLN A 191 -12.88 25.83 -6.50
C GLN A 191 -11.46 25.98 -5.95
N ARG A 192 -10.58 26.52 -6.80
CA ARG A 192 -9.82 27.72 -6.41
C ARG A 192 -10.03 28.80 -7.46
N SER A 193 -10.94 29.73 -7.17
CA SER A 193 -10.99 31.00 -7.87
C SER A 193 -9.74 31.83 -7.51
N PRO A 194 -9.17 32.59 -8.46
CA PRO A 194 -8.01 33.42 -8.19
C PRO A 194 -8.42 34.69 -7.43
N LEU A 195 -7.69 34.99 -6.36
CA LEU A 195 -7.39 36.35 -5.92
C LEU A 195 -5.88 36.53 -6.00
#